data_AF-A0A4R4S106-F1
#
_entry.id   AF-A0A4R4S106-F1
#
_cell.length_a   1.000
_cell.length_b   1.000
_cell.length_c   1.000
_cell.angle_alpha   90.00
_cell.angle_beta   90.00
_cell.angle_gamma   90.00
#
_symmetry.space_group_name_H-M   'P 1'
#
loop_
_entity.id
_entity.type
_entity.pdbx_description
1 polymer ?
#
loop_
_entity_poly.entity_id
_entity_poly.type
_entity_poly.pdbx_seq_one_letter_code
_entity_poly.pdbx_strand_id
1 'polypeptide(L)'
;MLSLPARRTDVPPGIDPGEFRLALLEDTYEVVDGLELVTSALVLDPPGQPDAEAVTWPGTPVVRESTLAGAFAALHALGAGAAALVAQDAPDLPPLLIGKLFRALGSAPSAACRADGAAGPDGLVALAARLPLPEWLDTALREVDLDTPDALDRLRAAAPRPGLVPQGPAWHRLRTSADLRLLDPGLEGWENTRALLEGHPLNS
;
A
#
# COMPACT_ATOMS: atom_id res chain seq x y z
N MET A 1 0.00 -6.22 1.25
CA MET A 1 -0.19 -4.89 1.83
C MET A 1 0.95 -4.59 2.80
N LEU A 2 1.49 -3.36 2.83
CA LEU A 2 2.60 -2.96 3.71
C LEU A 2 2.09 -2.19 4.93
N SER A 3 2.34 -2.70 6.13
CA SER A 3 2.17 -1.97 7.37
C SER A 3 3.49 -1.34 7.80
N LEU A 4 3.51 -0.01 7.93
CA LEU A 4 4.65 0.80 8.38
C LEU A 4 4.38 1.32 9.81
N PRO A 5 5.39 1.67 10.63
CA PRO A 5 5.15 2.34 11.89
C PRO A 5 4.39 3.64 11.66
N ALA A 6 3.60 4.08 12.64
CA ALA A 6 2.91 5.35 12.57
C ALA A 6 3.94 6.48 12.33
N ARG A 7 3.91 7.09 11.13
CA ARG A 7 4.24 8.52 11.07
C ARG A 7 3.31 9.22 12.07
N ARG A 8 3.68 10.39 12.58
CA ARG A 8 2.70 11.24 13.26
C ARG A 8 1.59 11.58 12.27
N THR A 9 0.58 10.72 12.20
CA THR A 9 -0.69 10.99 11.56
C THR A 9 -1.28 12.14 12.35
N ASP A 10 -1.45 13.26 11.66
CA ASP A 10 -2.35 14.30 12.14
C ASP A 10 -3.74 13.68 12.12
N VAL A 11 -4.15 13.01 13.20
CA VAL A 11 -5.46 12.36 13.30
C VAL A 11 -6.52 13.35 13.75
N PRO A 12 -7.80 13.12 13.42
CA PRO A 12 -8.87 13.98 13.92
C PRO A 12 -8.85 14.11 15.45
N PRO A 13 -9.14 15.30 16.01
CA PRO A 13 -9.19 15.48 17.45
C PRO A 13 -10.15 14.51 18.13
N GLY A 14 -9.67 13.80 19.15
CA GLY A 14 -10.46 12.84 19.93
C GLY A 14 -10.41 11.39 19.43
N ILE A 15 -9.70 11.10 18.32
CA ILE A 15 -9.47 9.75 17.83
C ILE A 15 -8.08 9.27 18.26
N ASP A 16 -7.98 8.03 18.73
CA ASP A 16 -6.69 7.41 19.04
C ASP A 16 -5.89 7.16 17.74
N PRO A 17 -4.61 7.60 17.65
CA PRO A 17 -3.81 7.41 16.44
C PRO A 17 -3.56 5.94 16.07
N GLY A 18 -3.51 5.04 17.06
CA GLY A 18 -3.35 3.61 16.87
C GLY A 18 -4.62 2.98 16.28
N GLU A 19 -5.79 3.30 16.84
CA GLU A 19 -7.08 2.88 16.28
C GLU A 19 -7.27 3.41 14.86
N PHE A 20 -6.94 4.68 14.59
CA PHE A 20 -7.05 5.24 13.25
C PHE A 20 -6.16 4.50 12.24
N ARG A 21 -4.91 4.23 12.62
CA ARG A 21 -3.98 3.45 11.77
C ARG A 21 -4.51 2.04 11.50
N LEU A 22 -5.09 1.37 12.51
CA LEU A 22 -5.64 0.03 12.37
C LEU A 22 -6.90 0.02 11.49
N ALA A 23 -7.77 1.02 11.60
CA ALA A 23 -8.96 1.14 10.74
C ALA A 23 -8.58 1.24 9.27
N LEU A 24 -7.59 2.10 8.96
CA LEU A 24 -7.06 2.25 7.60
C LEU A 24 -6.43 0.95 7.08
N LEU A 25 -5.67 0.28 7.95
CA LEU A 25 -5.02 -0.99 7.65
C LEU A 25 -6.06 -2.08 7.35
N GLU A 26 -7.10 -2.18 8.16
CA GLU A 26 -8.18 -3.17 8.01
C GLU A 26 -8.95 -2.95 6.71
N ASP A 27 -9.43 -1.74 6.47
CA ASP A 27 -10.18 -1.40 5.27
C ASP A 27 -9.36 -1.63 3.99
N THR A 28 -8.09 -1.21 3.97
CA THR A 28 -7.23 -1.43 2.81
C THR A 28 -6.88 -2.92 2.65
N TYR A 29 -6.79 -3.68 3.75
CA TYR A 29 -6.59 -5.13 3.69
C TYR A 29 -7.82 -5.82 3.07
N GLU A 30 -9.04 -5.45 3.47
CA GLU A 30 -10.27 -5.98 2.88
C GLU A 30 -10.34 -5.73 1.37
N VAL A 31 -9.93 -4.53 0.91
CA VAL A 31 -9.80 -4.23 -0.53
C VAL A 31 -8.83 -5.18 -1.23
N VAL A 32 -7.67 -5.45 -0.63
CA VAL A 32 -6.64 -6.33 -1.23
C VAL A 32 -7.06 -7.79 -1.19
N ASP A 33 -7.70 -8.23 -0.10
CA ASP A 33 -8.17 -9.60 0.08
C ASP A 33 -9.37 -9.94 -0.81
N GLY A 34 -10.23 -8.96 -1.08
CA GLY A 34 -11.35 -9.08 -2.02
C GLY A 34 -10.95 -9.20 -3.50
N LEU A 35 -9.66 -9.09 -3.84
CA LEU A 35 -9.20 -9.25 -5.22
C LEU A 35 -9.21 -10.72 -5.66
N GLU A 36 -9.95 -11.00 -6.73
CA GLU A 36 -9.89 -12.30 -7.40
C GLU A 36 -8.52 -12.53 -8.09
N LEU A 37 -8.08 -13.79 -8.13
CA LEU A 37 -6.86 -14.26 -8.84
C LEU A 37 -5.52 -13.85 -8.22
N VAL A 38 -5.52 -13.22 -7.05
CA VAL A 38 -4.31 -12.93 -6.27
C VAL A 38 -4.45 -13.49 -4.86
N THR A 39 -3.31 -13.73 -4.21
CA THR A 39 -3.29 -14.12 -2.80
C THR A 39 -2.85 -12.91 -1.99
N SER A 40 -3.65 -12.52 -1.00
CA SER A 40 -3.31 -11.46 -0.06
C SER A 40 -2.17 -11.90 0.85
N ALA A 41 -1.33 -10.95 1.27
CA ALA A 41 -0.28 -11.15 2.25
C ALA A 41 -0.04 -9.84 3.00
N LEU A 42 0.27 -9.93 4.29
CA LEU A 42 0.64 -8.80 5.12
C LEU A 42 2.16 -8.71 5.20
N VAL A 43 2.70 -7.54 4.90
CA VAL A 43 4.11 -7.21 5.13
C VAL A 43 4.18 -6.28 6.33
N LEU A 44 4.98 -6.63 7.32
CA LEU A 44 5.13 -5.87 8.56
C LEU A 44 6.50 -5.21 8.67
N ASP A 45 6.46 -3.92 8.95
CA ASP A 45 7.58 -3.13 9.44
C ASP A 45 7.08 -2.13 10.48
N PRO A 46 7.59 -2.12 11.73
CA PRO A 46 8.48 -3.10 12.32
C PRO A 46 7.83 -4.50 12.44
N PRO A 47 8.63 -5.57 12.65
CA PRO A 47 8.16 -6.96 12.62
C PRO A 47 7.21 -7.38 13.76
N GLY A 48 7.11 -6.59 14.83
CA GLY A 48 6.32 -6.90 16.02
C GLY A 48 5.08 -6.02 16.14
N GLN A 49 4.03 -6.35 15.38
CA GLN A 49 2.76 -5.62 15.35
C GLN A 49 1.59 -6.61 15.47
N PRO A 50 1.32 -7.14 16.68
CA PRO A 50 0.29 -8.17 16.88
C PRO A 50 -1.13 -7.66 16.58
N ASP A 51 -1.35 -6.36 16.74
CA ASP A 51 -2.59 -5.67 16.36
C ASP A 51 -2.81 -5.66 14.84
N ALA A 52 -1.75 -5.38 14.06
CA ALA A 52 -1.79 -5.45 12.60
C ALA A 52 -1.96 -6.89 12.08
N GLU A 53 -1.37 -7.89 12.76
CA GLU A 53 -1.57 -9.31 12.41
C GLU A 53 -3.02 -9.75 12.68
N ALA A 54 -3.63 -9.27 13.76
CA ALA A 54 -4.99 -9.62 14.16
C ALA A 54 -6.07 -9.13 13.18
N VAL A 55 -5.76 -8.11 12.38
CA VAL A 55 -6.63 -7.59 11.31
C VAL A 55 -6.78 -8.58 10.13
N THR A 56 -5.85 -9.52 9.96
CA THR A 56 -5.87 -10.44 8.82
C THR A 56 -6.70 -11.69 9.06
N TRP A 57 -7.25 -12.27 7.98
CA TRP A 57 -7.93 -13.55 8.03
C TRP A 57 -6.98 -14.70 8.40
N PRO A 58 -7.47 -15.75 9.10
CA PRO A 58 -6.68 -16.94 9.37
C PRO A 58 -6.07 -17.54 8.10
N GLY A 59 -4.75 -17.68 8.10
CA GLY A 59 -4.00 -18.25 6.98
C GLY A 59 -3.42 -17.22 6.00
N THR A 60 -3.71 -15.92 6.15
CA THR A 60 -2.99 -14.87 5.41
C THR A 60 -1.50 -14.94 5.71
N PRO A 61 -0.62 -15.09 4.70
CA PRO A 61 0.82 -15.05 4.89
C PRO A 61 1.27 -13.70 5.47
N VAL A 62 2.10 -13.76 6.52
CA VAL A 62 2.74 -12.60 7.14
C VAL A 62 4.24 -12.65 6.87
N VAL A 63 4.76 -11.63 6.19
CA VAL A 63 6.20 -11.44 5.97
C VAL A 63 6.71 -10.24 6.76
N ARG A 64 7.93 -10.31 7.26
CA ARG A 64 8.51 -9.32 8.18
C ARG A 64 9.72 -8.68 7.52
N GLU A 65 9.48 -7.60 6.79
CA GLU A 65 10.46 -6.97 5.91
C GLU A 65 10.30 -5.45 5.96
N SER A 66 11.42 -4.76 6.22
CA SER A 66 11.45 -3.29 6.36
C SER A 66 11.76 -2.55 5.07
N THR A 67 11.89 -3.27 3.95
CA THR A 67 12.21 -2.68 2.65
C THR A 67 11.32 -3.26 1.56
N LEU A 68 11.06 -2.48 0.52
CA LEU A 68 10.28 -2.97 -0.63
C LEU A 68 10.97 -4.14 -1.33
N ALA A 69 12.29 -4.06 -1.51
CA ALA A 69 13.08 -5.14 -2.11
C ALA A 69 12.98 -6.43 -1.28
N GLY A 70 13.15 -6.33 0.04
CA GLY A 70 12.99 -7.46 0.98
C GLY A 70 11.59 -8.06 0.93
N ALA A 71 10.56 -7.21 0.96
CA ALA A 71 9.16 -7.64 0.86
C ALA A 71 8.88 -8.41 -0.44
N PHE A 72 9.33 -7.89 -1.59
CA PHE A 72 9.21 -8.59 -2.87
C PHE A 72 9.97 -9.92 -2.90
N ALA A 73 11.18 -9.97 -2.33
CA ALA A 73 11.97 -11.19 -2.23
C ALA A 73 11.28 -12.24 -1.33
N ALA A 74 10.71 -11.82 -0.20
CA ALA A 74 9.97 -12.70 0.70
C ALA A 74 8.70 -13.25 0.03
N LEU A 75 7.94 -12.41 -0.68
CA LEU A 75 6.79 -12.87 -1.47
C LEU A 75 7.19 -13.83 -2.59
N HIS A 76 8.34 -13.61 -3.24
CA HIS A 76 8.86 -14.54 -4.21
C HIS A 76 9.21 -15.90 -3.58
N ALA A 77 9.81 -15.90 -2.39
CA ALA A 77 10.11 -17.12 -1.63
C ALA A 77 8.84 -17.90 -1.22
N LEU A 78 7.70 -17.22 -1.10
CA LEU A 78 6.38 -17.84 -0.92
C LEU A 78 5.76 -18.37 -2.23
N GLY A 79 6.44 -18.21 -3.37
CA GLY A 79 6.03 -18.75 -4.68
C GLY A 79 5.39 -17.73 -5.61
N ALA A 80 5.35 -16.44 -5.25
CA ALA A 80 4.79 -15.42 -6.14
C ALA A 80 5.68 -15.18 -7.37
N GLY A 81 5.08 -15.21 -8.57
CA GLY A 81 5.73 -14.79 -9.82
C GLY A 81 5.58 -13.29 -10.13
N ALA A 82 4.66 -12.63 -9.43
CA ALA A 82 4.46 -11.18 -9.45
C ALA A 82 3.77 -10.79 -8.14
N ALA A 83 3.98 -9.56 -7.70
CA ALA A 83 3.31 -9.03 -6.52
C ALA A 83 3.03 -7.54 -6.67
N ALA A 84 2.07 -7.05 -5.89
CA ALA A 84 1.82 -5.63 -5.68
C ALA A 84 1.92 -5.33 -4.18
N LEU A 85 2.77 -4.36 -3.85
CA LEU A 85 2.87 -3.78 -2.51
C LEU A 85 1.98 -2.54 -2.48
N VAL A 86 1.06 -2.48 -1.53
CA VAL A 86 0.04 -1.43 -1.37
C VAL A 86 0.24 -0.78 0.00
N ALA A 87 0.21 0.55 0.05
CA ALA A 87 0.32 1.34 1.28
C ALA A 87 -0.91 1.14 2.18
N GLN A 88 -0.73 1.20 3.49
CA GLN A 88 -1.80 0.90 4.45
C GLN A 88 -2.89 1.96 4.63
N ASP A 89 -2.66 3.14 4.09
CA ASP A 89 -3.44 4.36 4.32
C ASP A 89 -4.24 4.74 3.06
N ALA A 90 -4.76 3.74 2.32
CA ALA A 90 -5.57 3.95 1.12
C ALA A 90 -6.83 3.06 1.16
N PRO A 91 -7.72 3.26 2.15
CA PRO A 91 -8.80 2.34 2.46
C PRO A 91 -9.82 2.24 1.32
N ASP A 92 -10.06 3.33 0.60
CA ASP A 92 -11.00 3.40 -0.53
C ASP A 92 -10.33 3.17 -1.89
N LEU A 93 -9.13 2.57 -1.94
CA LEU A 93 -8.41 2.31 -3.19
C LEU A 93 -9.23 1.40 -4.11
N PRO A 94 -9.62 1.83 -5.32
CA PRO A 94 -10.43 0.99 -6.18
C PRO A 94 -9.67 -0.28 -6.58
N PRO A 95 -10.21 -1.49 -6.38
CA PRO A 95 -9.56 -2.75 -6.73
C PRO A 95 -9.09 -2.80 -8.20
N LEU A 96 -9.83 -2.13 -9.09
CA LEU A 96 -9.48 -1.98 -10.50
C LEU A 96 -8.11 -1.31 -10.73
N LEU A 97 -7.67 -0.40 -9.85
CA LEU A 97 -6.35 0.23 -9.97
C LEU A 97 -5.24 -0.79 -9.71
N ILE A 98 -5.40 -1.66 -8.71
CA ILE A 98 -4.46 -2.76 -8.44
C ILE A 98 -4.44 -3.73 -9.63
N GLY A 99 -5.61 -4.11 -10.16
CA GLY A 99 -5.72 -4.95 -11.36
C GLY A 99 -5.03 -4.35 -12.59
N LYS A 100 -5.07 -3.01 -12.77
CA LYS A 100 -4.33 -2.31 -13.83
C LYS A 100 -2.82 -2.42 -13.66
N LEU A 101 -2.29 -2.42 -12.43
CA LEU A 101 -0.87 -2.64 -12.18
C LEU A 101 -0.45 -4.03 -12.62
N PHE A 102 -1.17 -5.07 -12.21
CA PHE A 102 -0.90 -6.45 -12.66
C PHE A 102 -0.99 -6.58 -14.18
N ARG A 103 -1.99 -5.95 -14.81
CA ARG A 103 -2.11 -5.93 -16.28
C ARG A 103 -0.89 -5.32 -16.95
N ALA A 104 -0.34 -4.24 -16.41
CA ALA A 104 0.86 -3.59 -16.93
C ALA A 104 2.12 -4.47 -16.81
N LEU A 105 2.14 -5.43 -15.88
CA LEU A 105 3.23 -6.40 -15.78
C LEU A 105 3.34 -7.34 -16.98
N GLY A 106 2.34 -7.40 -17.86
CA GLY A 106 2.41 -8.12 -19.13
C GLY A 106 3.38 -7.49 -20.14
N SER A 107 3.72 -6.21 -19.99
CA SER A 107 4.60 -5.48 -20.93
C SER A 107 5.79 -4.79 -20.26
N ALA A 108 5.75 -4.55 -18.96
CA ALA A 108 6.82 -3.91 -18.18
C ALA A 108 7.17 -4.74 -16.93
N PRO A 109 8.41 -4.70 -16.44
CA PRO A 109 8.81 -5.46 -15.23
C PRO A 109 8.17 -4.92 -13.95
N SER A 110 7.68 -3.69 -13.96
CA SER A 110 7.04 -3.05 -12.82
C SER A 110 5.92 -2.11 -13.28
N ALA A 111 5.06 -1.69 -12.37
CA ALA A 111 4.06 -0.67 -12.59
C ALA A 111 3.74 0.04 -11.27
N ALA A 112 3.47 1.34 -11.32
CA ALA A 112 3.24 2.14 -10.12
C ALA A 112 1.89 2.87 -10.14
N CYS A 113 1.27 2.98 -8.98
CA CYS A 113 0.17 3.89 -8.71
C CYS A 113 0.71 5.01 -7.82
N ARG A 114 0.73 6.23 -8.35
CA ARG A 114 1.24 7.40 -7.65
C ARG A 114 0.24 7.85 -6.59
N ALA A 115 0.75 8.30 -5.44
CA ALA A 115 -0.05 9.01 -4.45
C ALA A 115 -0.22 10.48 -4.88
N ASP A 116 -1.45 10.95 -5.00
CA ASP A 116 -1.76 12.37 -5.14
C ASP A 116 -2.03 12.94 -3.75
N GLY A 117 -1.13 13.82 -3.28
CA GLY A 117 -1.29 14.56 -2.04
C GLY A 117 -1.83 15.97 -2.28
N ALA A 118 -2.35 16.59 -1.21
CA ALA A 118 -2.88 17.96 -1.24
C ALA A 118 -1.87 19.02 -1.77
N ALA A 119 -0.57 18.76 -1.64
CA ALA A 119 0.51 19.67 -2.04
C ALA A 119 1.30 19.18 -3.28
N GLY A 120 0.88 18.10 -3.94
CA GLY A 120 1.57 17.50 -5.08
C GLY A 120 1.82 16.00 -4.91
N PRO A 121 2.67 15.39 -5.77
CA PRO A 121 3.08 13.99 -5.65
C PRO A 121 3.65 13.70 -4.26
N ASP A 122 3.16 12.65 -3.62
CA ASP A 122 3.54 12.30 -2.25
C ASP A 122 3.88 10.80 -2.12
N GLY A 123 4.73 10.34 -3.03
CA GLY A 123 5.13 8.94 -3.15
C GLY A 123 4.15 8.08 -3.94
N LEU A 124 3.97 6.84 -3.50
CA LEU A 124 3.18 5.82 -4.18
C LEU A 124 2.08 5.30 -3.26
N VAL A 125 0.92 5.00 -3.86
CA VAL A 125 -0.12 4.19 -3.21
C VAL A 125 0.22 2.70 -3.36
N ALA A 126 0.74 2.31 -4.52
CA ALA A 126 1.13 0.94 -4.76
C ALA A 126 2.26 0.82 -5.79
N LEU A 127 3.07 -0.22 -5.64
CA LEU A 127 4.09 -0.64 -6.60
C LEU A 127 3.91 -2.13 -6.89
N ALA A 128 3.76 -2.49 -8.16
CA ALA A 128 3.75 -3.87 -8.61
C ALA A 128 5.03 -4.21 -9.37
N ALA A 129 5.47 -5.46 -9.27
CA ALA A 129 6.63 -5.97 -9.97
C ALA A 129 6.50 -7.45 -10.30
N ARG A 130 7.13 -7.86 -11.41
CA ARG A 130 7.42 -9.27 -11.68
C ARG A 130 8.55 -9.74 -10.78
N LEU A 131 8.48 -11.00 -10.37
CA LEU A 131 9.42 -11.62 -9.44
C LEU A 131 10.18 -12.78 -10.13
N PRO A 132 11.50 -12.93 -9.89
CA PRO A 132 12.33 -12.05 -9.08
C PRO A 132 12.51 -10.65 -9.70
N LEU A 133 12.81 -9.65 -8.87
CA LEU A 133 13.03 -8.28 -9.33
C LEU A 133 14.21 -8.23 -10.32
N PRO A 134 14.14 -7.42 -11.39
CA PRO A 134 15.32 -7.13 -12.18
C PRO A 134 16.32 -6.31 -11.35
N GLU A 135 17.61 -6.52 -11.57
CA GLU A 135 18.72 -5.94 -10.78
C GLU A 135 18.63 -4.42 -10.60
N TRP A 136 18.29 -3.69 -11.67
CA TRP A 136 18.16 -2.23 -11.61
C TRP A 136 17.03 -1.78 -10.66
N LEU A 137 15.94 -2.56 -10.58
CA LEU A 137 14.81 -2.27 -9.72
C LEU A 137 15.12 -2.67 -8.28
N ASP A 138 15.75 -3.84 -8.05
CA ASP A 138 16.25 -4.23 -6.73
C ASP A 138 17.17 -3.16 -6.14
N THR A 139 18.10 -2.65 -6.95
CA THR A 139 19.02 -1.58 -6.55
C THR A 139 18.29 -0.28 -6.22
N ALA A 140 17.34 0.14 -7.07
CA ALA A 140 16.58 1.38 -6.84
C ALA A 140 15.75 1.31 -5.54
N LEU A 141 15.18 0.14 -5.23
CA LEU A 141 14.34 -0.08 -4.05
C LEU A 141 15.11 -0.15 -2.72
N ARG A 142 16.45 -0.01 -2.75
CA ARG A 142 17.25 0.19 -1.54
C ARG A 142 17.11 1.62 -0.98
N GLU A 143 16.84 2.58 -1.86
CA GLU A 143 16.77 4.00 -1.56
C GLU A 143 15.38 4.60 -1.77
N VAL A 144 14.43 3.79 -2.25
CA VAL A 144 13.07 4.20 -2.60
C VAL A 144 12.07 3.26 -1.93
N ASP A 145 11.18 3.85 -1.14
CA ASP A 145 9.99 3.21 -0.59
C ASP A 145 8.70 3.81 -1.18
N LEU A 146 7.52 3.36 -0.72
CA LEU A 146 6.23 3.96 -1.13
C LEU A 146 6.07 5.39 -0.62
N ASP A 147 6.90 5.76 0.33
CA ASP A 147 6.78 6.90 1.20
C ASP A 147 7.70 8.07 0.77
N THR A 148 8.61 7.78 -0.16
CA THR A 148 9.56 8.66 -0.81
C THR A 148 8.79 9.60 -1.76
N PRO A 149 8.78 10.93 -1.52
CA PRO A 149 7.91 11.86 -2.25
C PRO A 149 8.00 11.78 -3.78
N ASP A 150 9.23 11.62 -4.30
CA ASP A 150 9.56 11.53 -5.72
C ASP A 150 9.83 10.09 -6.20
N ALA A 151 9.30 9.08 -5.48
CA ALA A 151 9.54 7.65 -5.74
C ALA A 151 9.37 7.27 -7.22
N LEU A 152 8.29 7.70 -7.86
CA LEU A 152 8.03 7.37 -9.26
C LEU A 152 9.12 7.90 -10.20
N ASP A 153 9.56 9.13 -9.98
CA ASP A 153 10.58 9.77 -10.82
C ASP A 153 11.94 9.12 -10.60
N ARG A 154 12.29 8.77 -9.35
CA ARG A 154 13.51 8.00 -9.04
C ARG A 154 13.51 6.62 -9.68
N LEU A 155 12.40 5.89 -9.61
CA LEU A 155 12.27 4.57 -10.25
C LEU A 155 12.41 4.68 -11.77
N ARG A 156 11.81 5.70 -12.39
CA ARG A 156 11.95 5.95 -13.83
C ARG A 156 13.36 6.37 -14.23
N ALA A 157 14.06 7.15 -13.41
CA ALA A 157 15.43 7.56 -13.64
C ALA A 157 16.43 6.39 -13.51
N ALA A 158 16.16 5.44 -12.60
CA ALA A 158 16.96 4.23 -12.43
C ALA A 158 16.72 3.20 -13.56
N ALA A 159 15.59 3.28 -14.27
CA ALA A 159 15.26 2.34 -15.32
C ALA A 159 16.25 2.45 -16.50
N PRO A 160 16.79 1.32 -17.02
CA PRO A 160 17.77 1.34 -18.10
C PRO A 160 17.20 1.86 -19.43
N ARG A 161 15.87 1.93 -19.55
CA ARG A 161 15.18 2.58 -20.67
C ARG A 161 13.81 3.11 -20.23
N PRO A 162 13.25 4.11 -20.94
CA PRO A 162 11.91 4.60 -20.66
C PRO A 162 10.84 3.52 -20.77
N GLY A 163 9.76 3.68 -20.01
CA GLY A 163 8.57 2.81 -20.09
C GLY A 163 8.66 1.50 -19.30
N LEU A 164 9.70 1.30 -18.48
CA LEU A 164 9.80 0.12 -17.60
C LEU A 164 9.03 0.25 -16.27
N VAL A 165 8.56 1.48 -15.98
CA VAL A 165 7.70 1.81 -14.83
C VAL A 165 6.48 2.61 -15.35
N PRO A 166 5.58 1.98 -16.14
CA PRO A 166 4.29 2.57 -16.47
C PRO A 166 3.54 2.98 -15.19
N GLN A 167 2.82 4.09 -15.29
CA GLN A 167 1.99 4.61 -14.21
C GLN A 167 0.51 4.36 -14.53
N GLY A 168 -0.21 3.81 -13.57
CA GLY A 168 -1.68 3.80 -13.57
C GLY A 168 -2.27 5.14 -13.12
N PRO A 169 -3.61 5.31 -13.15
CA PRO A 169 -4.25 6.44 -12.49
C PRO A 169 -3.73 6.60 -11.05
N ALA A 170 -3.49 7.84 -10.64
CA ALA A 170 -3.10 8.13 -9.26
C ALA A 170 -4.30 7.98 -8.31
N TRP A 171 -4.01 7.84 -7.02
CA TRP A 171 -5.01 7.78 -5.96
C TRP A 171 -4.50 8.51 -4.72
N HIS A 172 -5.38 8.87 -3.79
CA HIS A 172 -4.98 9.52 -2.55
C HIS A 172 -4.55 8.51 -1.48
N ARG A 173 -3.84 9.03 -0.47
CA ARG A 173 -3.52 8.35 0.80
C ARG A 173 -3.97 9.24 1.94
N LEU A 174 -4.45 8.64 3.04
CA LEU A 174 -4.96 9.33 4.22
C LEU A 174 -3.85 9.46 5.27
N ARG A 175 -2.98 10.47 5.09
CA ARG A 175 -1.79 10.68 5.94
C ARG A 175 -1.99 11.77 6.99
N THR A 176 -2.91 12.68 6.73
CA THR A 176 -3.25 13.83 7.58
C THR A 176 -4.75 13.95 7.72
N SER A 177 -5.20 14.67 8.74
CA SER A 177 -6.63 14.91 9.01
C SER A 177 -7.29 15.65 7.84
N ALA A 178 -6.52 16.49 7.16
CA ALA A 178 -6.96 17.21 5.97
C ALA A 178 -7.23 16.29 4.77
N ASP A 179 -6.63 15.10 4.72
CA ASP A 179 -6.82 14.14 3.63
C ASP A 179 -8.17 13.43 3.71
N LEU A 180 -8.84 13.45 4.87
CA LEU A 180 -10.20 12.89 5.02
C LEU A 180 -11.22 13.52 4.06
N ARG A 181 -10.98 14.74 3.58
CA ARG A 181 -11.81 15.39 2.56
C ARG A 181 -11.79 14.68 1.20
N LEU A 182 -10.83 13.78 0.99
CA LEU A 182 -10.64 13.01 -0.24
C LEU A 182 -11.54 11.76 -0.25
N LEU A 183 -12.01 11.32 0.91
CA LEU A 183 -13.00 10.25 1.02
C LEU A 183 -14.34 10.69 0.44
N ASP A 184 -14.94 9.81 -0.34
CA ASP A 184 -16.32 9.96 -0.78
C ASP A 184 -17.24 9.15 0.15
N PRO A 185 -18.18 9.80 0.87
CA PRO A 185 -19.18 9.15 1.71
C PRO A 185 -20.03 8.09 0.99
N GLY A 186 -20.15 8.19 -0.33
CA GLY A 186 -20.92 7.25 -1.15
C GLY A 186 -20.14 6.02 -1.61
N LEU A 187 -18.82 5.93 -1.34
CA LEU A 187 -18.01 4.77 -1.71
C LEU A 187 -17.93 3.75 -0.58
N GLU A 188 -18.02 2.48 -0.94
CA GLU A 188 -17.76 1.31 -0.07
C GLU A 188 -16.26 1.08 0.10
N GLY A 189 -15.87 0.26 1.09
CA GLY A 189 -14.50 -0.22 1.29
C GLY A 189 -13.71 0.50 2.38
N TRP A 190 -14.34 1.39 3.15
CA TRP A 190 -13.72 2.08 4.28
C TRP A 190 -14.62 2.10 5.52
N GLU A 191 -15.34 0.99 5.74
CA GLU A 191 -16.35 0.84 6.78
C GLU A 191 -15.79 1.02 8.20
N ASN A 192 -14.61 0.48 8.49
CA ASN A 192 -14.00 0.60 9.82
C ASN A 192 -13.55 2.04 10.08
N THR A 193 -12.94 2.68 9.08
CA THR A 193 -12.56 4.09 9.13
C THR A 193 -13.79 4.98 9.29
N ARG A 194 -14.89 4.68 8.59
CA ARG A 194 -16.16 5.41 8.72
C ARG A 194 -16.73 5.30 10.13
N ALA A 195 -16.83 4.07 10.65
CA ALA A 195 -17.35 3.81 11.99
C ALA A 195 -16.55 4.58 13.05
N LEU A 196 -15.21 4.56 12.96
CA LEU A 196 -14.32 5.29 13.86
C LEU A 196 -14.52 6.80 13.80
N LEU A 197 -14.65 7.37 12.59
CA LEU A 197 -14.92 8.80 12.40
C LEU A 197 -16.30 9.22 12.93
N GLU A 198 -17.26 8.31 12.98
CA GLU A 198 -18.58 8.50 13.58
C GLU A 198 -18.59 8.31 15.11
N GLY A 199 -17.45 7.97 15.72
CA GLY A 199 -17.28 7.80 17.16
C GLY A 199 -17.51 6.36 17.66
N HIS A 200 -17.48 5.37 16.76
CA HIS A 200 -17.54 3.95 17.11
C HIS A 200 -16.12 3.36 17.10
N PRO A 201 -15.48 3.15 18.27
CA PRO A 201 -14.13 2.59 18.31
C PRO A 201 -14.08 1.18 17.71
N LEU A 202 -12.89 0.77 17.24
CA LEU A 202 -12.61 -0.57 16.71
C LEU A 202 -12.62 -1.61 17.85
N ASN A 203 -13.79 -1.85 18.46
CA ASN A 203 -14.05 -2.86 19.49
C ASN A 203 -13.00 -2.98 20.63
N SER A 204 -13.37 -2.46 21.81
CA SER A 204 -12.70 -2.76 23.10
C SER A 204 -12.76 -4.24 23.50
#